data_AF-A0AAD9UYM4-F1
#
_entry.id   AF-A0AAD9UYM4-F1
#
_cell.length_a   1.000
_cell.length_b   1.000
_cell.length_c   1.000
_cell.angle_alpha   90.00
_cell.angle_beta   90.00
_cell.angle_gamma   90.00
#
_symmetry.space_group_name_H-M   'P 1'
#
loop_
_entity.id
_entity.type
_entity.pdbx_description
1 polymer ?
#
loop_
_entity_poly.entity_id
_entity_poly.type
_entity_poly.pdbx_seq_one_letter_code
_entity_poly.pdbx_strand_id
1 'polypeptide(L)'
;MPVYFQRPENALKRANEFIEVGKREPALDALYDVIKSKKHRTWQNKIHEPILFKYLELCVDLRRSHVAKEGLYQYKLICQQVNIASLEDVIRYFLKLAEDRAEAARQESREKVPVVEDLDQIMTPESILLSFVSGEDTQDRTDRVMLTPWVKFLWEAYRNVLELLRNNVRVEKLYHDTAQQAFKFCLKYSRRTEFRKLCDNLRNHLNNAIKHQGQPNTVNLTNPETLQLHLETRLAQLESAINMELWQEAFKAVEDVYGLMQLSKRSPKPQVMANYYQKVALVFWKAENYLFHAATLHRLMASRVLLSTLAIPIPVSLSETEKHLELDENAREKSRRLANLLGLQNIPTRSSLVNDMLKMNVQQHIMPQLQDLYHFLERDFSPLKLCARVNVFFEFLVNNEELELSDYVKPLQEVSIARLLKQVSQVYQTMQFSRLQALVPFATEFQLERAIVDIALENELQVRIDHKTKAISFGLDLHVAHKEEVPEGPYLQV
;
A
#
# COMPACT_ATOMS: atom_id res chain seq x y z
N MET A 1 -28.57 21.16 38.35
CA MET A 1 -28.06 20.27 39.43
C MET A 1 -28.02 18.85 38.88
N PRO A 2 -26.96 18.07 39.12
CA PRO A 2 -26.89 16.68 38.67
C PRO A 2 -28.10 15.90 39.23
N VAL A 3 -28.79 15.14 38.39
CA VAL A 3 -29.97 14.40 38.84
C VAL A 3 -29.48 13.16 39.58
N TYR A 4 -29.59 13.17 40.90
CA TYR A 4 -29.16 12.05 41.71
C TYR A 4 -30.19 10.91 41.64
N PHE A 5 -29.81 9.78 41.04
CA PHE A 5 -30.64 8.58 40.98
C PHE A 5 -30.29 7.59 42.11
N GLN A 6 -31.30 7.08 42.82
CA GLN A 6 -31.12 6.00 43.78
C GLN A 6 -30.94 4.63 43.09
N ARG A 7 -31.74 4.37 42.05
CA ARG A 7 -31.67 3.17 41.20
C ARG A 7 -31.34 3.55 39.75
N PRO A 8 -30.37 2.88 39.10
CA PRO A 8 -29.96 3.17 37.71
C PRO A 8 -31.09 2.93 36.69
N GLU A 9 -32.03 2.03 36.96
CA GLU A 9 -33.23 1.78 36.13
C GLU A 9 -34.08 3.04 35.91
N ASN A 10 -34.16 3.92 36.92
CA ASN A 10 -34.97 5.13 36.85
C ASN A 10 -34.38 6.16 35.87
N ALA A 11 -33.07 6.09 35.61
CA ALA A 11 -32.45 6.97 34.64
C ALA A 11 -32.83 6.61 33.21
N LEU A 12 -32.98 5.31 32.91
CA LEU A 12 -33.46 4.87 31.60
C LEU A 12 -34.90 5.30 31.34
N LYS A 13 -35.78 5.17 32.34
CA LYS A 13 -37.17 5.67 32.24
C LYS A 13 -37.21 7.18 32.00
N ARG A 14 -36.45 7.94 32.79
CA ARG A 14 -36.38 9.41 32.67
C ARG A 14 -35.77 9.87 31.35
N ALA A 15 -34.78 9.13 30.82
CA ALA A 15 -34.24 9.42 29.50
C ALA A 15 -35.29 9.19 28.40
N ASN A 16 -36.08 8.12 28.49
CA ASN A 16 -37.19 7.88 27.55
C ASN A 16 -38.27 8.96 27.64
N GLU A 17 -38.66 9.40 28.84
CA GLU A 17 -39.59 10.53 29.02
C GLU A 17 -39.05 11.81 28.36
N PHE A 18 -37.76 12.11 28.51
CA PHE A 18 -37.15 13.26 27.83
C PHE A 18 -37.12 13.11 26.30
N ILE A 19 -36.92 11.89 25.79
CA ILE A 19 -36.95 11.59 24.35
C ILE A 19 -38.36 11.77 23.79
N GLU A 20 -39.40 11.34 24.50
CA GLU A 20 -40.81 11.53 24.11
C GLU A 20 -41.17 13.02 24.00
N VAL A 21 -40.60 13.85 24.88
CA VAL A 21 -40.76 15.33 24.84
C VAL A 21 -39.84 15.99 23.80
N GLY A 22 -39.03 15.22 23.06
CA GLY A 22 -38.09 15.72 22.04
C GLY A 22 -36.81 16.35 22.60
N LYS A 23 -36.59 16.31 23.92
CA LYS A 23 -35.43 16.89 24.59
C LYS A 23 -34.27 15.88 24.70
N ARG A 24 -33.51 15.74 23.62
CA ARG A 24 -32.39 14.78 23.54
C ARG A 24 -31.16 15.13 24.39
N GLU A 25 -30.82 16.41 24.56
CA GLU A 25 -29.67 16.81 25.39
C GLU A 25 -29.88 16.50 26.89
N PRO A 26 -31.01 16.85 27.53
CA PRO A 26 -31.28 16.46 28.92
C PRO A 26 -31.38 14.95 29.14
N ALA A 27 -31.85 14.21 28.13
CA ALA A 27 -31.87 12.75 28.16
C ALA A 27 -30.44 12.18 28.24
N LEU A 28 -29.51 12.74 27.47
CA LEU A 28 -28.11 12.35 27.49
C LEU A 28 -27.45 12.67 28.83
N ASP A 29 -27.68 13.86 29.38
CA ASP A 29 -27.12 14.28 30.67
C ASP A 29 -27.59 13.38 31.82
N ALA A 30 -28.87 12.97 31.82
CA ALA A 30 -29.41 12.07 32.82
C ALA A 30 -28.73 10.69 32.82
N LEU A 31 -28.39 10.17 31.64
CA LEU A 31 -27.67 8.90 31.50
C LEU A 31 -26.17 9.07 31.82
N TYR A 32 -25.57 10.21 31.44
CA TYR A 32 -24.18 10.55 31.75
C TYR A 32 -23.92 10.57 33.26
N ASP A 33 -24.81 11.19 34.04
CA ASP A 33 -24.70 11.28 35.49
C ASP A 33 -24.68 9.90 36.17
N VAL A 34 -25.43 8.93 35.64
CA VAL A 34 -25.44 7.54 36.15
C VAL A 34 -24.15 6.81 35.82
N ILE A 35 -23.67 6.91 34.58
CA ILE A 35 -22.42 6.24 34.15
C ILE A 35 -21.20 6.77 34.94
N LYS A 36 -21.22 8.07 35.28
CA LYS A 36 -20.14 8.72 36.06
C LYS A 36 -20.24 8.46 37.57
N SER A 37 -21.41 8.07 38.08
CA SER A 37 -21.67 7.88 39.50
C SER A 37 -20.76 6.82 40.13
N LYS A 38 -20.09 7.18 41.24
CA LYS A 38 -19.26 6.23 42.00
C LYS A 38 -20.09 5.13 42.69
N LYS A 39 -21.39 5.36 42.95
CA LYS A 39 -22.26 4.43 43.70
C LYS A 39 -22.75 3.24 42.85
N HIS A 40 -22.77 3.38 41.53
CA HIS A 40 -23.28 2.37 40.60
C HIS A 40 -22.14 1.72 39.79
N ARG A 41 -20.99 1.46 40.42
CA ARG A 41 -19.81 0.86 39.78
C ARG A 41 -19.83 -0.67 39.71
N THR A 42 -20.73 -1.32 40.45
CA THR A 42 -20.89 -2.79 40.39
C THR A 42 -21.72 -3.13 39.16
N TRP A 43 -21.10 -3.81 38.19
CA TRP A 43 -21.76 -4.15 36.93
C TRP A 43 -23.00 -5.03 37.13
N GLN A 44 -24.07 -4.67 36.44
CA GLN A 44 -25.33 -5.42 36.37
C GLN A 44 -25.76 -5.49 34.90
N ASN A 45 -25.67 -6.70 34.30
CA ASN A 45 -25.94 -6.95 32.88
C ASN A 45 -27.25 -6.29 32.41
N LYS A 46 -28.35 -6.60 33.11
CA LYS A 46 -29.71 -6.19 32.73
C LYS A 46 -29.96 -4.68 32.74
N ILE A 47 -29.05 -3.89 33.32
CA ILE A 47 -29.29 -2.46 33.55
C ILE A 47 -28.23 -1.59 32.87
N HIS A 48 -26.94 -1.87 33.06
CA HIS A 48 -25.89 -1.01 32.52
C HIS A 48 -25.75 -1.12 31.01
N GLU A 49 -25.96 -2.30 30.43
CA GLU A 49 -25.84 -2.51 28.99
C GLU A 49 -26.97 -1.79 28.21
N PRO A 50 -28.27 -1.91 28.56
CA PRO A 50 -29.33 -1.11 27.92
C PRO A 50 -29.17 0.41 28.11
N ILE A 51 -28.74 0.85 29.31
CA ILE A 51 -28.43 2.26 29.58
C ILE A 51 -27.36 2.76 28.62
N LEU A 52 -26.31 1.98 28.41
CA LEU A 52 -25.21 2.38 27.56
C LEU A 52 -25.56 2.34 26.08
N PHE A 53 -26.35 1.36 25.62
CA PHE A 53 -26.88 1.37 24.26
C PHE A 53 -27.67 2.65 23.97
N LYS A 54 -28.60 3.02 24.87
CA LYS A 54 -29.40 4.24 24.71
C LYS A 54 -28.54 5.51 24.81
N TYR A 55 -27.57 5.53 25.72
CA TYR A 55 -26.62 6.62 25.85
C TYR A 55 -25.81 6.85 24.56
N LEU A 56 -25.30 5.77 23.96
CA LEU A 56 -24.52 5.83 22.73
C LEU A 56 -25.38 6.21 21.52
N GLU A 57 -26.63 5.74 21.45
CA GLU A 57 -27.60 6.16 20.44
C GLU A 57 -27.79 7.68 20.46
N LEU A 58 -28.01 8.26 21.65
CA LEU A 58 -28.12 9.71 21.83
C LEU A 58 -26.81 10.44 21.51
N CYS A 59 -25.65 9.86 21.85
CA CYS A 59 -24.36 10.45 21.50
C CYS A 59 -24.13 10.52 19.99
N VAL A 60 -24.56 9.49 19.24
CA VAL A 60 -24.46 9.44 17.77
C VAL A 60 -25.42 10.45 17.15
N ASP A 61 -26.69 10.48 17.57
CA ASP A 61 -27.68 11.41 17.03
C ASP A 61 -27.30 12.88 17.26
N LEU A 62 -26.68 13.20 18.41
CA LEU A 62 -26.21 14.55 18.73
C LEU A 62 -24.77 14.84 18.26
N ARG A 63 -24.08 13.85 17.68
CA ARG A 63 -22.68 13.92 17.22
C ARG A 63 -21.70 14.36 18.33
N ARG A 64 -21.92 13.93 19.57
CA ARG A 64 -21.09 14.26 20.74
C ARG A 64 -19.99 13.21 20.97
N SER A 65 -18.93 13.24 20.16
CA SER A 65 -17.84 12.24 20.21
C SER A 65 -17.07 12.21 21.54
N HIS A 66 -16.83 13.38 22.15
CA HIS A 66 -16.17 13.49 23.45
C HIS A 66 -16.97 12.81 24.57
N VAL A 67 -18.29 12.99 24.56
CA VAL A 67 -19.20 12.42 25.56
C VAL A 67 -19.27 10.89 25.40
N ALA A 68 -19.32 10.39 24.16
CA ALA A 68 -19.21 8.96 23.87
C ALA A 68 -17.90 8.36 24.40
N LYS A 69 -16.76 9.04 24.17
CA LYS A 69 -15.43 8.59 24.66
C LYS A 69 -15.42 8.43 26.18
N GLU A 70 -15.89 9.44 26.90
CA GLU A 70 -15.90 9.40 28.37
C GLU A 70 -16.83 8.30 28.90
N GLY A 71 -18.02 8.16 28.31
CA GLY A 71 -18.97 7.11 28.69
C GLY A 71 -18.42 5.70 28.47
N LEU A 72 -17.77 5.45 27.32
CA LEU A 72 -17.11 4.17 27.05
C LEU A 72 -15.94 3.90 27.98
N TYR A 73 -15.16 4.93 28.33
CA TYR A 73 -14.06 4.78 29.30
C TYR A 73 -14.58 4.38 30.69
N GLN A 74 -15.61 5.05 31.19
CA GLN A 74 -16.24 4.68 32.47
C GLN A 74 -16.85 3.28 32.42
N TYR A 75 -17.51 2.91 31.32
CA TYR A 75 -18.06 1.56 31.17
C TYR A 75 -16.99 0.48 31.13
N LYS A 76 -15.87 0.74 30.45
CA LYS A 76 -14.71 -0.16 30.48
C LYS A 76 -14.24 -0.42 31.91
N LEU A 77 -14.13 0.61 32.74
CA LEU A 77 -13.73 0.46 34.15
C LEU A 77 -14.72 -0.40 34.96
N ILE A 78 -16.02 -0.27 34.68
CA ILE A 78 -17.08 -1.06 35.34
C ILE A 78 -17.03 -2.53 34.90
N CYS A 79 -16.80 -2.80 33.61
CA CYS A 79 -16.89 -4.15 33.04
C CYS A 79 -15.58 -4.95 33.09
N GLN A 80 -14.43 -4.29 33.29
CA GLN A 80 -13.10 -4.89 33.14
C GLN A 80 -12.89 -6.20 33.92
N GLN A 81 -13.45 -6.30 35.13
CA GLN A 81 -13.28 -7.46 36.00
C GLN A 81 -14.38 -8.51 35.87
N VAL A 82 -15.58 -8.13 35.40
CA VAL A 82 -16.78 -8.97 35.49
C VAL A 82 -17.17 -9.57 34.14
N ASN A 83 -17.35 -8.74 33.11
CA ASN A 83 -17.79 -9.22 31.80
C ASN A 83 -17.25 -8.30 30.68
N ILE A 84 -16.11 -8.68 30.10
CA ILE A 84 -15.52 -7.91 29.01
C ILE A 84 -16.24 -8.11 27.67
N ALA A 85 -17.00 -9.20 27.50
CA ALA A 85 -17.76 -9.47 26.28
C ALA A 85 -18.85 -8.42 26.04
N SER A 86 -19.52 -7.97 27.12
CA SER A 86 -20.51 -6.88 27.02
C SER A 86 -19.89 -5.56 26.54
N LEU A 87 -18.61 -5.29 26.85
CA LEU A 87 -17.90 -4.14 26.27
C LEU A 87 -17.70 -4.31 24.75
N GLU A 88 -17.44 -5.53 24.28
CA GLU A 88 -17.30 -5.79 22.84
C GLU A 88 -18.62 -5.57 22.10
N ASP A 89 -19.73 -6.07 22.63
CA ASP A 89 -21.06 -5.92 22.04
C ASP A 89 -21.48 -4.44 21.95
N VAL A 90 -21.24 -3.69 23.03
CA VAL A 90 -21.49 -2.24 23.08
C VAL A 90 -20.67 -1.48 22.04
N ILE A 91 -19.38 -1.80 21.90
CA ILE A 91 -18.50 -1.13 20.93
C ILE A 91 -18.91 -1.48 19.50
N ARG A 92 -19.23 -2.75 19.21
CA ARG A 92 -19.71 -3.19 17.90
C ARG A 92 -21.01 -2.49 17.53
N TYR A 93 -21.94 -2.35 18.48
CA TYR A 93 -23.19 -1.60 18.27
C TYR A 93 -22.93 -0.12 17.98
N PHE A 94 -22.07 0.54 18.77
CA PHE A 94 -21.74 1.96 18.59
C PHE A 94 -21.15 2.25 17.21
N LEU A 95 -20.16 1.46 16.78
CA LEU A 95 -19.53 1.63 15.47
C LEU A 95 -20.53 1.37 14.35
N LYS A 96 -21.32 0.30 14.44
CA LYS A 96 -22.36 0.00 13.46
C LYS A 96 -23.39 1.13 13.34
N LEU A 97 -23.86 1.67 14.45
CA LEU A 97 -24.81 2.78 14.44
C LEU A 97 -24.22 4.04 13.79
N ALA A 98 -22.94 4.34 14.07
CA ALA A 98 -22.25 5.47 13.46
C ALA A 98 -22.02 5.26 11.95
N GLU A 99 -21.71 4.04 11.52
CA GLU A 99 -21.60 3.65 10.10
C GLU A 99 -22.94 3.78 9.38
N ASP A 100 -24.02 3.24 9.94
CA ASP A 100 -25.36 3.29 9.36
C ASP A 100 -25.85 4.73 9.20
N ARG A 101 -25.57 5.61 10.17
CA ARG A 101 -25.88 7.05 10.08
C ARG A 101 -25.05 7.77 9.02
N ALA A 102 -23.77 7.45 8.89
CA ALA A 102 -22.92 8.01 7.84
C ALA A 102 -23.36 7.55 6.45
N GLU A 103 -23.79 6.30 6.31
CA GLU A 103 -24.30 5.76 5.04
C GLU A 103 -25.64 6.40 4.65
N ALA A 104 -26.55 6.57 5.62
CA ALA A 104 -27.81 7.28 5.40
C ALA A 104 -27.57 8.73 4.94
N ALA A 105 -26.62 9.44 5.57
CA ALA A 105 -26.24 10.79 5.16
C ALA A 105 -25.62 10.82 3.75
N ARG A 106 -24.90 9.76 3.35
CA ARG A 106 -24.36 9.62 1.99
C ARG A 106 -25.47 9.41 0.96
N GLN A 107 -26.48 8.61 1.27
CA GLN A 107 -27.64 8.39 0.41
C GLN A 107 -28.45 9.69 0.27
N GLU A 108 -28.74 10.37 1.38
CA GLU A 108 -29.46 11.65 1.38
C GLU A 108 -28.71 12.75 0.60
N SER A 109 -27.38 12.78 0.69
CA SER A 109 -26.56 13.70 -0.11
C SER A 109 -26.73 13.46 -1.61
N ARG A 110 -26.73 12.19 -2.04
CA ARG A 110 -26.91 11.81 -3.45
C ARG A 110 -28.31 12.12 -3.97
N GLU A 111 -29.34 11.88 -3.16
CA GLU A 111 -30.73 12.16 -3.53
C GLU A 111 -31.01 13.67 -3.66
N LYS A 112 -30.30 14.49 -2.90
CA LYS A 112 -30.45 15.95 -2.91
C LYS A 112 -29.67 16.65 -4.02
N VAL A 113 -28.71 15.98 -4.65
CA VAL A 113 -28.11 16.52 -5.86
C VAL A 113 -29.15 16.39 -6.97
N PRO A 114 -29.68 17.52 -7.50
CA PRO A 114 -30.62 17.45 -8.59
C PRO A 114 -29.92 16.72 -9.75
N VAL A 115 -30.53 15.62 -10.21
CA VAL A 115 -30.14 15.02 -11.48
C VAL A 115 -30.34 16.12 -12.51
N VAL A 116 -29.25 16.59 -13.10
CA VAL A 116 -29.30 17.57 -14.20
C VAL A 116 -29.89 16.82 -15.41
N GLU A 117 -31.22 16.66 -15.41
CA GLU A 117 -31.98 16.07 -16.51
C GLU A 117 -32.24 17.10 -17.62
N ASP A 118 -32.09 18.39 -17.33
CA ASP A 118 -32.44 19.46 -18.25
C ASP A 118 -31.19 20.19 -18.76
N LEU A 119 -30.79 19.87 -20.00
CA LEU A 119 -29.69 20.52 -20.74
C LEU A 119 -29.94 22.02 -20.99
N ASP A 120 -31.18 22.48 -20.82
CA ASP A 120 -31.60 23.87 -21.06
C ASP A 120 -31.52 24.77 -19.82
N GLN A 121 -31.22 24.22 -18.64
CA GLN A 121 -30.86 25.05 -17.49
C GLN A 121 -29.43 25.56 -17.65
N ILE A 122 -29.33 26.74 -18.28
CA ILE A 122 -28.11 27.56 -18.33
C ILE A 122 -27.48 27.55 -16.93
N MET A 123 -26.26 27.03 -16.83
CA MET A 123 -25.48 27.05 -15.60
C MET A 123 -25.61 28.43 -14.96
N THR A 124 -26.11 28.49 -13.73
CA THR A 124 -26.33 29.76 -13.05
C THR A 124 -25.03 30.59 -13.05
N PRO A 125 -25.09 31.91 -13.24
CA PRO A 125 -23.89 32.76 -13.24
C PRO A 125 -23.01 32.56 -11.99
N GLU A 126 -23.63 32.24 -10.85
CA GLU A 126 -22.95 31.89 -9.60
C GLU A 126 -22.21 30.55 -9.67
N SER A 127 -22.81 29.52 -10.27
CA SER A 127 -22.15 28.22 -10.50
C SER A 127 -20.94 28.36 -11.44
N ILE A 128 -21.10 29.17 -12.49
CA ILE A 128 -20.01 29.48 -13.43
C ILE A 128 -18.85 30.18 -12.69
N LEU A 129 -19.12 31.23 -11.91
CA LEU A 129 -18.09 31.90 -11.12
C LEU A 129 -17.37 30.96 -10.16
N LEU A 130 -18.11 30.05 -9.50
CA LEU A 130 -17.50 29.07 -8.61
C LEU A 130 -16.65 28.05 -9.36
N SER A 131 -17.05 27.62 -10.56
CA SER A 131 -16.25 26.72 -11.41
C SER A 131 -14.93 27.34 -11.91
N PHE A 132 -14.88 28.67 -12.07
CA PHE A 132 -13.65 29.39 -12.41
C PHE A 132 -12.65 29.46 -11.25
N VAL A 133 -13.14 29.40 -10.01
CA VAL A 133 -12.29 29.51 -8.80
C VAL A 133 -11.90 28.13 -8.27
N SER A 134 -12.80 27.15 -8.31
CA SER A 134 -12.56 25.78 -7.86
C SER A 134 -13.15 24.75 -8.82
N GLY A 135 -12.40 23.66 -9.05
CA GLY A 135 -12.89 22.49 -9.77
C GLY A 135 -13.79 21.59 -8.93
N GLU A 136 -14.55 22.15 -7.97
CA GLU A 136 -15.44 21.40 -7.08
C GLU A 136 -16.85 21.33 -7.64
N ASP A 137 -17.31 20.10 -7.88
CA ASP A 137 -18.65 19.81 -8.39
C ASP A 137 -19.75 20.09 -7.36
N THR A 138 -20.99 20.17 -7.82
CA THR A 138 -22.18 20.33 -6.95
C THR A 138 -22.32 19.19 -5.92
N GLN A 139 -21.91 17.97 -6.29
CA GLN A 139 -21.85 16.81 -5.40
C GLN A 139 -20.86 17.04 -4.24
N ASP A 140 -19.64 17.50 -4.53
CA ASP A 140 -18.62 17.72 -3.50
C ASP A 140 -19.04 18.79 -2.49
N ARG A 141 -19.75 19.82 -2.94
CA ARG A 141 -20.28 20.88 -2.07
C ARG A 141 -21.39 20.34 -1.16
N THR A 142 -22.29 19.52 -1.70
CA THR A 142 -23.37 18.88 -0.94
C THR A 142 -22.80 17.89 0.08
N ASP A 143 -21.80 17.10 -0.30
CA ASP A 143 -21.08 16.19 0.57
C ASP A 143 -20.30 16.92 1.69
N ARG A 144 -19.81 18.14 1.45
CA ARG A 144 -19.19 18.97 2.50
C ARG A 144 -20.17 19.40 3.58
N VAL A 145 -21.40 19.73 3.21
CA VAL A 145 -22.42 20.21 4.16
C VAL A 145 -23.05 19.05 4.91
N MET A 146 -23.44 17.98 4.20
CA MET A 146 -24.24 16.89 4.77
C MET A 146 -23.38 15.73 5.26
N LEU A 147 -22.48 15.21 4.40
CA LEU A 147 -21.76 13.97 4.66
C LEU A 147 -20.52 14.18 5.55
N THR A 148 -19.75 15.23 5.30
CA THR A 148 -18.45 15.47 5.98
C THR A 148 -18.55 15.55 7.51
N PRO A 149 -19.58 16.17 8.12
CA PRO A 149 -19.75 16.12 9.57
C PRO A 149 -19.90 14.70 10.12
N TRP A 150 -20.64 13.83 9.43
CA TRP A 150 -20.82 12.43 9.82
C TRP A 150 -19.55 11.61 9.61
N VAL A 151 -18.83 11.82 8.51
CA VAL A 151 -17.54 11.18 8.25
C VAL A 151 -16.49 11.59 9.30
N LYS A 152 -16.45 12.86 9.70
CA LYS A 152 -15.59 13.33 10.81
C LYS A 152 -15.96 12.66 12.14
N PHE A 153 -17.24 12.60 12.47
CA PHE A 153 -17.72 11.93 13.68
C PHE A 153 -17.37 10.43 13.68
N LEU A 154 -17.59 9.74 12.56
CA LEU A 154 -17.28 8.32 12.39
C LEU A 154 -15.77 8.04 12.55
N TRP A 155 -14.92 8.88 11.95
CA TRP A 155 -13.47 8.82 12.14
C TRP A 155 -13.08 9.00 13.62
N GLU A 156 -13.66 9.99 14.31
CA GLU A 156 -13.41 10.19 15.73
C GLU A 156 -13.89 8.99 16.57
N ALA A 157 -14.99 8.36 16.19
CA ALA A 157 -15.49 7.13 16.80
C ALA A 157 -14.45 6.01 16.70
N TYR A 158 -13.96 5.69 15.51
CA TYR A 158 -12.90 4.68 15.32
C TYR A 158 -11.64 5.03 16.12
N ARG A 159 -11.16 6.28 16.05
CA ARG A 159 -9.96 6.72 16.77
C ARG A 159 -10.12 6.55 18.28
N ASN A 160 -11.27 6.95 18.83
CA ASN A 160 -11.54 6.86 20.27
C ASN A 160 -11.67 5.40 20.73
N VAL A 161 -12.29 4.53 19.92
CA VAL A 161 -12.39 3.10 20.21
C VAL A 161 -11.01 2.43 20.19
N LEU A 162 -10.17 2.71 19.18
CA LEU A 162 -8.81 2.17 19.13
C LEU A 162 -7.96 2.63 20.33
N GLU A 163 -8.07 3.90 20.71
CA GLU A 163 -7.40 4.45 21.89
C GLU A 163 -7.90 3.80 23.20
N LEU A 164 -9.20 3.48 23.28
CA LEU A 164 -9.79 2.79 24.42
C LEU A 164 -9.32 1.33 24.54
N LEU A 165 -9.21 0.63 23.40
CA LEU A 165 -8.91 -0.80 23.34
C LEU A 165 -7.40 -1.11 23.35
N ARG A 166 -6.53 -0.10 23.21
CA ARG A 166 -5.07 -0.30 23.14
C ARG A 166 -4.52 -1.07 24.35
N ASN A 167 -3.48 -1.85 24.10
CA ASN A 167 -2.67 -2.56 25.09
C ASN A 167 -3.49 -3.41 26.10
N ASN A 168 -4.51 -4.13 25.62
CA ASN A 168 -5.28 -5.07 26.43
C ASN A 168 -5.47 -6.40 25.70
N VAL A 169 -4.93 -7.48 26.26
CA VAL A 169 -4.95 -8.83 25.66
C VAL A 169 -6.38 -9.34 25.44
N ARG A 170 -7.31 -9.04 26.36
CA ARG A 170 -8.65 -9.63 26.34
C ARG A 170 -9.54 -9.14 25.19
N VAL A 171 -9.26 -7.95 24.68
CA VAL A 171 -10.02 -7.29 23.59
C VAL A 171 -9.13 -7.02 22.37
N GLU A 172 -7.99 -7.72 22.29
CA GLU A 172 -7.01 -7.54 21.23
C GLU A 172 -7.62 -7.83 19.85
N LYS A 173 -8.43 -8.89 19.75
CA LYS A 173 -9.13 -9.26 18.53
C LYS A 173 -10.07 -8.13 18.06
N LEU A 174 -10.87 -7.57 18.96
CA LEU A 174 -11.76 -6.45 18.65
C LEU A 174 -10.98 -5.19 18.21
N TYR A 175 -9.84 -4.92 18.85
CA TYR A 175 -8.96 -3.81 18.45
C TYR A 175 -8.48 -3.97 17.00
N HIS A 176 -8.01 -5.16 16.63
CA HIS A 176 -7.52 -5.45 15.28
C HIS A 176 -8.66 -5.45 14.25
N ASP A 177 -9.82 -6.04 14.57
CA ASP A 177 -11.03 -5.96 13.74
C ASP A 177 -11.42 -4.50 13.46
N THR A 178 -11.41 -3.66 14.51
CA THR A 178 -11.73 -2.23 14.41
C THR A 178 -10.71 -1.48 13.56
N ALA A 179 -9.43 -1.80 13.66
CA ALA A 179 -8.39 -1.20 12.84
C ALA A 179 -8.57 -1.53 11.35
N GLN A 180 -8.91 -2.79 11.03
CA GLN A 180 -9.22 -3.20 9.65
C GLN A 180 -10.48 -2.51 9.11
N GLN A 181 -11.52 -2.36 9.92
CA GLN A 181 -12.72 -1.58 9.56
C GLN A 181 -12.39 -0.11 9.31
N ALA A 182 -11.54 0.50 10.15
CA ALA A 182 -11.11 1.88 9.97
C ALA A 182 -10.33 2.09 8.66
N PHE A 183 -9.54 1.10 8.21
CA PHE A 183 -8.92 1.15 6.88
C PHE A 183 -9.96 1.06 5.75
N LYS A 184 -10.93 0.15 5.85
CA LYS A 184 -12.06 0.07 4.89
C LYS A 184 -12.86 1.37 4.83
N PHE A 185 -13.08 2.03 5.98
CA PHE A 185 -13.69 3.35 6.05
C PHE A 185 -12.86 4.40 5.29
N CYS A 186 -11.54 4.45 5.51
CA CYS A 186 -10.66 5.39 4.81
C CYS A 186 -10.69 5.18 3.29
N LEU A 187 -10.75 3.92 2.85
CA LEU A 187 -10.88 3.57 1.44
C LEU A 187 -12.26 3.98 0.87
N LYS A 188 -13.35 3.66 1.57
CA LYS A 188 -14.73 3.91 1.14
C LYS A 188 -15.05 5.40 0.93
N TYR A 189 -14.46 6.26 1.74
CA TYR A 189 -14.64 7.72 1.69
C TYR A 189 -13.40 8.48 1.16
N SER A 190 -12.43 7.76 0.61
CA SER A 190 -11.18 8.31 0.01
C SER A 190 -10.43 9.29 0.92
N ARG A 191 -10.42 9.03 2.24
CA ARG A 191 -9.87 9.92 3.28
C ARG A 191 -8.37 9.70 3.50
N ARG A 192 -7.54 10.27 2.61
CA ARG A 192 -6.08 10.14 2.64
C ARG A 192 -5.42 10.71 3.92
N THR A 193 -5.96 11.78 4.49
CA THR A 193 -5.39 12.43 5.69
C THR A 193 -5.61 11.62 6.96
N GLU A 194 -6.81 11.08 7.14
CA GLU A 194 -7.19 10.25 8.27
C GLU A 194 -6.46 8.91 8.21
N PHE A 195 -6.25 8.35 7.02
CA PHE A 195 -5.42 7.17 6.81
C PHE A 195 -4.00 7.34 7.38
N ARG A 196 -3.31 8.45 7.06
CA ARG A 196 -1.96 8.73 7.61
C ARG A 196 -1.98 8.82 9.13
N LYS A 197 -2.96 9.55 9.70
CA LYS A 197 -3.15 9.65 11.16
C LYS A 197 -3.41 8.28 11.80
N LEU A 198 -4.16 7.40 11.14
CA LEU A 198 -4.41 6.04 11.60
C LEU A 198 -3.11 5.24 11.66
N CYS A 199 -2.30 5.26 10.59
CA CYS A 199 -1.00 4.60 10.56
C CYS A 199 -0.10 5.05 11.72
N ASP A 200 0.00 6.36 11.96
CA ASP A 200 0.82 6.92 13.04
C ASP A 200 0.29 6.53 14.43
N ASN A 201 -1.03 6.54 14.64
CA ASN A 201 -1.64 6.06 15.88
C ASN A 201 -1.30 4.58 16.13
N LEU A 202 -1.41 3.73 15.10
CA LEU A 202 -1.10 2.31 15.25
C LEU A 202 0.39 2.05 15.51
N ARG A 203 1.30 2.88 14.97
CA ARG A 203 2.74 2.83 15.31
C ARG A 203 2.97 3.23 16.75
N ASN A 204 2.34 4.31 17.21
CA ASN A 204 2.39 4.75 18.60
C ASN A 204 1.85 3.68 19.56
N HIS A 205 0.74 3.02 19.21
CA HIS A 205 0.17 1.93 20.02
C HIS A 205 1.12 0.73 20.09
N LEU A 206 1.75 0.36 18.98
CA LEU A 206 2.74 -0.72 18.95
C LEU A 206 3.98 -0.38 19.80
N ASN A 207 4.54 0.82 19.63
CA ASN A 207 5.66 1.29 20.44
C ASN A 207 5.32 1.33 21.94
N ASN A 208 4.09 1.69 22.28
CA ASN A 208 3.58 1.66 23.64
C ASN A 208 3.49 0.23 24.19
N ALA A 209 2.99 -0.72 23.39
CA ALA A 209 2.95 -2.14 23.74
C ALA A 209 4.35 -2.72 23.95
N ILE A 210 5.34 -2.35 23.13
CA ILE A 210 6.75 -2.76 23.29
C ILE A 210 7.33 -2.22 24.60
N LYS A 211 7.07 -0.95 24.94
CA LYS A 211 7.59 -0.33 26.18
C LYS A 211 7.02 -0.92 27.47
N HIS A 212 5.77 -1.38 27.44
CA HIS A 212 5.07 -1.88 28.63
C HIS A 212 4.96 -3.41 28.67
N GLN A 213 5.84 -4.13 27.97
CA GLN A 213 5.88 -5.59 28.05
C GLN A 213 6.14 -6.06 29.49
N GLY A 214 5.42 -7.10 29.91
CA GLY A 214 5.57 -7.72 31.23
C GLY A 214 4.58 -7.24 32.30
N GLN A 215 3.71 -6.27 32.00
CA GLN A 215 2.61 -5.90 32.90
C GLN A 215 1.43 -6.89 32.82
N PRO A 216 0.63 -7.04 33.89
CA PRO A 216 -0.56 -7.88 33.86
C PRO A 216 -1.60 -7.30 32.90
N ASN A 217 -2.20 -8.14 32.05
CA ASN A 217 -3.17 -7.80 31.00
C ASN A 217 -2.65 -6.98 29.80
N THR A 218 -1.34 -6.73 29.66
CA THR A 218 -0.76 -6.06 28.48
C THR A 218 -0.41 -7.05 27.37
N VAL A 219 -0.45 -6.57 26.12
CA VAL A 219 -0.23 -7.39 24.92
C VAL A 219 1.20 -7.93 24.90
N ASN A 220 1.31 -9.25 24.71
CA ASN A 220 2.61 -9.92 24.65
C ASN A 220 2.95 -10.31 23.20
N LEU A 221 3.89 -9.59 22.59
CA LEU A 221 4.31 -9.81 21.19
C LEU A 221 5.11 -11.10 20.99
N THR A 222 5.49 -11.82 22.05
CA THR A 222 6.08 -13.16 21.94
C THR A 222 5.04 -14.24 21.67
N ASN A 223 3.75 -13.97 21.91
CA ASN A 223 2.68 -14.91 21.60
C ASN A 223 2.46 -14.96 20.07
N PRO A 224 2.54 -16.13 19.42
CA PRO A 224 2.32 -16.25 17.98
C PRO A 224 0.92 -15.79 17.52
N GLU A 225 -0.12 -15.94 18.33
CA GLU A 225 -1.48 -15.54 17.96
C GLU A 225 -1.63 -14.01 17.90
N THR A 226 -1.17 -13.32 18.94
CA THR A 226 -1.07 -11.85 19.00
C THR A 226 -0.25 -11.31 17.82
N LEU A 227 0.93 -11.90 17.57
CA LEU A 227 1.76 -11.49 16.45
C LEU A 227 1.05 -11.66 15.11
N GLN A 228 0.33 -12.77 14.91
CA GLN A 228 -0.43 -13.01 13.70
C GLN A 228 -1.49 -11.92 13.47
N LEU A 229 -2.23 -11.52 14.51
CA LEU A 229 -3.21 -10.44 14.41
C LEU A 229 -2.55 -9.09 14.04
N HIS A 230 -1.40 -8.79 14.63
CA HIS A 230 -0.60 -7.62 14.28
C HIS A 230 -0.11 -7.64 12.82
N LEU A 231 0.31 -8.80 12.30
CA LEU A 231 0.73 -8.94 10.91
C LEU A 231 -0.47 -8.79 9.95
N GLU A 232 -1.59 -9.43 10.25
CA GLU A 232 -2.81 -9.33 9.43
C GLU A 232 -3.33 -7.88 9.33
N THR A 233 -3.32 -7.14 10.43
CA THR A 233 -3.70 -5.71 10.41
C THR A 233 -2.73 -4.85 9.60
N ARG A 234 -1.43 -5.11 9.68
CA ARG A 234 -0.42 -4.39 8.89
C ARG A 234 -0.45 -4.75 7.41
N LEU A 235 -0.81 -5.98 7.05
CA LEU A 235 -1.06 -6.35 5.66
C LEU A 235 -2.32 -5.68 5.10
N ALA A 236 -3.39 -5.60 5.90
CA ALA A 236 -4.57 -4.82 5.53
C ALA A 236 -4.26 -3.32 5.36
N GLN A 237 -3.36 -2.76 6.20
CA GLN A 237 -2.83 -1.41 6.04
C GLN A 237 -2.09 -1.24 4.71
N LEU A 238 -1.19 -2.16 4.38
CA LEU A 238 -0.42 -2.15 3.14
C LEU A 238 -1.35 -2.22 1.91
N GLU A 239 -2.30 -3.15 1.91
CA GLU A 239 -3.27 -3.31 0.83
C GLU A 239 -4.13 -2.05 0.65
N SER A 240 -4.61 -1.47 1.75
CA SER A 240 -5.41 -0.24 1.70
C SER A 240 -4.58 0.96 1.21
N ALA A 241 -3.29 1.03 1.58
CA ALA A 241 -2.38 2.07 1.11
C ALA A 241 -2.14 1.96 -0.41
N ILE A 242 -1.97 0.74 -0.93
CA ILE A 242 -1.81 0.46 -2.36
C ILE A 242 -3.07 0.88 -3.12
N ASN A 243 -4.25 0.48 -2.65
CA ASN A 243 -5.52 0.81 -3.30
C ASN A 243 -5.84 2.32 -3.30
N MET A 244 -5.29 3.08 -2.34
CA MET A 244 -5.40 4.55 -2.29
C MET A 244 -4.25 5.28 -3.01
N GLU A 245 -3.31 4.53 -3.58
CA GLU A 245 -2.08 5.02 -4.26
C GLU A 245 -1.16 5.85 -3.34
N LEU A 246 -1.16 5.54 -2.04
CA LEU A 246 -0.31 6.19 -1.05
C LEU A 246 1.03 5.44 -0.93
N TRP A 247 1.87 5.52 -1.98
CA TRP A 247 3.11 4.74 -2.08
C TRP A 247 4.10 4.94 -0.93
N GLN A 248 4.23 6.16 -0.41
CA GLN A 248 5.09 6.43 0.76
C GLN A 248 4.58 5.75 2.03
N GLU A 249 3.25 5.70 2.24
CA GLU A 249 2.67 5.01 3.40
C GLU A 249 2.69 3.49 3.21
N ALA A 250 2.53 3.00 1.97
CA ALA A 250 2.75 1.60 1.65
C ALA A 250 4.19 1.18 2.01
N PHE A 251 5.18 1.99 1.62
CA PHE A 251 6.57 1.74 1.98
C PHE A 251 6.79 1.68 3.50
N LYS A 252 6.33 2.69 4.25
CA LYS A 252 6.42 2.66 5.72
C LYS A 252 5.71 1.44 6.34
N ALA A 253 4.58 1.01 5.76
CA ALA A 253 3.87 -0.19 6.21
C ALA A 253 4.71 -1.48 5.98
N VAL A 254 5.47 -1.55 4.89
CA VAL A 254 6.45 -2.65 4.66
C VAL A 254 7.52 -2.66 5.75
N GLU A 255 8.03 -1.49 6.14
CA GLU A 255 8.99 -1.38 7.25
C GLU A 255 8.38 -1.82 8.59
N ASP A 256 7.13 -1.42 8.85
CA ASP A 256 6.39 -1.82 10.05
C ASP A 256 6.19 -3.35 10.11
N VAL A 257 5.86 -4.00 8.98
CA VAL A 257 5.73 -5.47 8.89
C VAL A 257 7.08 -6.15 9.13
N TYR A 258 8.14 -5.67 8.47
CA TYR A 258 9.48 -6.21 8.65
C TYR A 258 9.96 -6.08 10.11
N GLY A 259 9.74 -4.91 10.73
CA GLY A 259 10.05 -4.69 12.14
C GLY A 259 9.33 -5.67 13.07
N LEU A 260 8.04 -5.94 12.82
CA LEU A 260 7.29 -6.97 13.57
C LEU A 260 7.84 -8.38 13.37
N MET A 261 8.29 -8.72 12.16
CA MET A 261 8.92 -10.01 11.90
C MET A 261 10.22 -10.19 12.69
N GLN A 262 11.02 -9.13 12.85
CA GLN A 262 12.28 -9.17 13.61
C GLN A 262 12.06 -9.26 15.14
N LEU A 263 10.94 -8.77 15.65
CA LEU A 263 10.59 -8.90 17.07
C LEU A 263 10.27 -10.34 17.47
N SER A 264 9.90 -11.19 16.50
CA SER A 264 9.57 -12.60 16.72
C SER A 264 10.74 -13.52 16.39
N LYS A 265 10.98 -14.50 17.26
CA LYS A 265 11.89 -15.62 16.95
C LYS A 265 11.25 -16.69 16.07
N ARG A 266 9.93 -16.72 15.97
CA ARG A 266 9.19 -17.70 15.15
C ARG A 266 8.79 -17.08 13.81
N SER A 267 9.00 -17.83 12.74
CA SER A 267 8.57 -17.44 11.40
C SER A 267 7.03 -17.36 11.32
N PRO A 268 6.48 -16.32 10.66
CA PRO A 268 5.05 -16.24 10.40
C PRO A 268 4.55 -17.38 9.49
N LYS A 269 3.24 -17.58 9.46
CA LYS A 269 2.60 -18.57 8.58
C LYS A 269 2.98 -18.32 7.10
N PRO A 270 3.35 -19.37 6.33
CA PRO A 270 3.77 -19.22 4.94
C PRO A 270 2.76 -18.49 4.04
N GLN A 271 1.46 -18.70 4.24
CA GLN A 271 0.40 -18.04 3.47
C GLN A 271 0.39 -16.51 3.67
N VAL A 272 0.61 -16.05 4.91
CA VAL A 272 0.68 -14.62 5.25
C VAL A 272 1.93 -14.01 4.63
N MET A 273 3.05 -14.74 4.66
CA MET A 273 4.29 -14.33 4.00
C MET A 273 4.16 -14.27 2.48
N ALA A 274 3.40 -15.19 1.88
CA ALA A 274 3.18 -15.19 0.45
C ALA A 274 2.43 -13.93 0.01
N ASN A 275 1.35 -13.58 0.72
CA ASN A 275 0.60 -12.35 0.48
C ASN A 275 1.49 -11.11 0.69
N TYR A 276 2.29 -11.08 1.76
CA TYR A 276 3.25 -10.00 2.01
C TYR A 276 4.18 -9.76 0.82
N TYR A 277 4.91 -10.79 0.37
CA TYR A 277 5.84 -10.64 -0.75
C TYR A 277 5.13 -10.27 -2.06
N GLN A 278 3.91 -10.75 -2.28
CA GLN A 278 3.13 -10.38 -3.46
C GLN A 278 2.81 -8.87 -3.47
N LYS A 279 2.39 -8.32 -2.33
CA LYS A 279 2.11 -6.88 -2.20
C LYS A 279 3.39 -6.04 -2.25
N VAL A 280 4.48 -6.49 -1.63
CA VAL A 280 5.78 -5.82 -1.70
C VAL A 280 6.32 -5.80 -3.14
N ALA A 281 6.19 -6.90 -3.88
CA ALA A 281 6.56 -6.97 -5.29
C ALA A 281 5.82 -5.89 -6.10
N LEU A 282 4.52 -5.71 -5.87
CA LEU A 282 3.72 -4.67 -6.53
C LEU A 282 4.19 -3.25 -6.18
N VAL A 283 4.55 -3.00 -4.91
CA VAL A 283 5.11 -1.70 -4.50
C VAL A 283 6.42 -1.41 -5.22
N PHE A 284 7.34 -2.39 -5.31
CA PHE A 284 8.60 -2.19 -6.03
C PHE A 284 8.40 -2.02 -7.53
N TRP A 285 7.43 -2.72 -8.12
CA TRP A 285 7.08 -2.55 -9.53
C TRP A 285 6.61 -1.13 -9.84
N LYS A 286 5.70 -0.59 -9.03
CA LYS A 286 5.18 0.78 -9.18
C LYS A 286 6.21 1.86 -8.84
N ALA A 287 7.21 1.52 -8.04
CA ALA A 287 8.36 2.38 -7.78
C ALA A 287 9.48 2.26 -8.83
N GLU A 288 9.26 1.52 -9.93
CA GLU A 288 10.23 1.27 -11.01
C GLU A 288 11.56 0.63 -10.54
N ASN A 289 11.53 -0.02 -9.37
CA ASN A 289 12.68 -0.72 -8.80
C ASN A 289 12.64 -2.21 -9.17
N TYR A 290 12.88 -2.51 -10.46
CA TYR A 290 12.78 -3.86 -11.01
C TYR A 290 13.73 -4.87 -10.34
N LEU A 291 14.90 -4.43 -9.89
CA LEU A 291 15.88 -5.25 -9.17
C LEU A 291 15.31 -5.82 -7.86
N PHE A 292 14.72 -4.97 -7.03
CA PHE A 292 14.12 -5.40 -5.76
C PHE A 292 12.82 -6.15 -5.98
N HIS A 293 12.04 -5.78 -7.00
CA HIS A 293 10.88 -6.55 -7.44
C HIS A 293 11.26 -8.00 -7.78
N ALA A 294 12.27 -8.22 -8.63
CA ALA A 294 12.77 -9.55 -8.95
C ALA A 294 13.26 -10.30 -7.70
N ALA A 295 14.04 -9.64 -6.83
CA ALA A 295 14.51 -10.24 -5.58
C ALA A 295 13.37 -10.68 -4.66
N THR A 296 12.22 -9.98 -4.67
CA THR A 296 11.02 -10.41 -3.91
C THR A 296 10.38 -11.65 -4.51
N LEU A 297 10.27 -11.71 -5.84
CA LEU A 297 9.62 -12.82 -6.55
C LEU A 297 10.41 -14.11 -6.44
N HIS A 298 11.74 -14.03 -6.28
CA HIS A 298 12.60 -15.19 -5.96
C HIS A 298 12.14 -15.97 -4.74
N ARG A 299 11.36 -15.34 -3.84
CA ARG A 299 10.80 -15.97 -2.63
C ARG A 299 9.43 -16.60 -2.84
N LEU A 300 8.80 -16.44 -4.02
CA LEU A 300 7.41 -16.80 -4.27
C LEU A 300 7.22 -17.85 -5.37
N MET A 301 7.61 -17.56 -6.63
CA MET A 301 7.09 -18.29 -7.80
C MET A 301 8.12 -18.43 -8.93
N ALA A 302 8.27 -19.63 -9.49
CA ALA A 302 9.27 -19.95 -10.52
C ALA A 302 9.11 -19.17 -11.86
N SER A 303 7.92 -19.11 -12.45
CA SER A 303 7.76 -18.58 -13.82
C SER A 303 7.81 -17.04 -13.88
N ARG A 304 7.23 -16.36 -12.88
CA ARG A 304 7.35 -14.90 -12.72
C ARG A 304 8.78 -14.48 -12.38
N VAL A 305 9.54 -15.33 -11.68
CA VAL A 305 10.96 -15.09 -11.38
C VAL A 305 11.79 -14.92 -12.64
N LEU A 306 11.65 -15.81 -13.62
CA LEU A 306 12.43 -15.70 -14.88
C LEU A 306 12.17 -14.36 -15.58
N LEU A 307 10.90 -14.01 -15.79
CA LEU A 307 10.57 -12.77 -16.50
C LEU A 307 11.02 -11.54 -15.70
N SER A 308 10.79 -11.53 -14.39
CA SER A 308 11.20 -10.41 -13.53
C SER A 308 12.72 -10.21 -13.47
N THR A 309 13.51 -11.30 -13.47
CA THR A 309 14.98 -11.22 -13.47
C THR A 309 15.54 -10.77 -14.80
N LEU A 310 14.98 -11.25 -15.90
CA LEU A 310 15.38 -10.85 -17.25
C LEU A 310 14.92 -9.42 -17.57
N ALA A 311 13.81 -8.96 -17.00
CA ALA A 311 13.27 -7.61 -17.14
C ALA A 311 14.05 -6.54 -16.36
N ILE A 312 15.07 -6.91 -15.58
CA ILE A 312 15.93 -5.94 -14.90
C ILE A 312 16.70 -5.13 -15.96
N PRO A 313 16.54 -3.79 -16.00
CA PRO A 313 17.21 -2.93 -16.97
C PRO A 313 18.74 -3.10 -16.96
N ILE A 314 19.34 -2.91 -18.14
CA ILE A 314 20.78 -2.94 -18.37
C ILE A 314 21.15 -1.63 -19.07
N PRO A 315 21.84 -0.68 -18.40
CA PRO A 315 22.28 -0.68 -16.99
C PRO A 315 21.11 -0.57 -15.99
N VAL A 316 21.38 -0.88 -14.72
CA VAL A 316 20.42 -0.60 -13.63
C VAL A 316 20.30 0.92 -13.50
N SER A 317 19.21 1.48 -14.02
CA SER A 317 18.97 2.92 -14.03
C SER A 317 18.83 3.44 -12.58
N LEU A 318 19.75 4.33 -12.18
CA LEU A 318 19.55 5.17 -11.01
C LEU A 318 18.45 6.22 -11.28
N SER A 319 17.76 6.67 -10.24
CA SER A 319 16.79 7.78 -10.37
C SER A 319 17.49 9.02 -10.95
N GLU A 320 16.80 9.81 -11.77
CA GLU A 320 17.38 11.07 -12.32
C GLU A 320 17.94 11.96 -11.21
N THR A 321 17.31 12.00 -10.03
CA THR A 321 17.82 12.72 -8.86
C THR A 321 19.13 12.16 -8.33
N GLU A 322 19.27 10.83 -8.33
CA GLU A 322 20.48 10.14 -7.86
C GLU A 322 21.65 10.36 -8.83
N LYS A 323 21.37 10.44 -10.14
CA LYS A 323 22.37 10.78 -11.17
C LYS A 323 22.89 12.22 -11.05
N HIS A 324 22.03 13.17 -10.68
CA HIS A 324 22.39 14.60 -10.64
C HIS A 324 23.04 15.07 -9.33
N LEU A 325 22.90 14.30 -8.23
CA LEU A 325 23.34 14.75 -6.90
C LEU A 325 24.66 14.14 -6.43
N GLU A 326 25.30 13.23 -7.17
CA GLU A 326 26.56 12.53 -6.78
C GLU A 326 26.52 11.94 -5.35
N LEU A 327 25.33 11.60 -4.84
CA LEU A 327 25.14 11.03 -3.50
C LEU A 327 25.21 9.50 -3.53
N ASP A 328 26.30 8.95 -4.06
CA ASP A 328 26.51 7.50 -4.21
C ASP A 328 26.38 6.75 -2.87
N GLU A 329 26.83 7.37 -1.77
CA GLU A 329 26.69 6.79 -0.42
C GLU A 329 25.22 6.69 0.03
N ASN A 330 24.41 7.73 -0.19
CA ASN A 330 22.99 7.72 0.19
C ASN A 330 22.19 6.73 -0.64
N ALA A 331 22.49 6.62 -1.95
CA ALA A 331 21.86 5.64 -2.82
C ALA A 331 22.20 4.19 -2.40
N ARG A 332 23.45 3.96 -1.98
CA ARG A 332 23.91 2.67 -1.46
C ARG A 332 23.30 2.33 -0.11
N GLU A 333 23.17 3.30 0.78
CA GLU A 333 22.53 3.12 2.09
C GLU A 333 21.02 2.83 1.94
N LYS A 334 20.34 3.56 1.05
CA LYS A 334 18.95 3.28 0.67
C LYS A 334 18.79 1.86 0.13
N SER A 335 19.65 1.45 -0.80
CA SER A 335 19.64 0.08 -1.34
C SER A 335 19.92 -0.99 -0.28
N ARG A 336 20.80 -0.71 0.68
CA ARG A 336 21.06 -1.60 1.84
C ARG A 336 19.82 -1.71 2.74
N ARG A 337 19.13 -0.60 3.01
CA ARG A 337 17.87 -0.60 3.77
C ARG A 337 16.80 -1.44 3.06
N LEU A 338 16.67 -1.30 1.74
CA LEU A 338 15.76 -2.12 0.93
C LEU A 338 16.10 -3.61 0.96
N ALA A 339 17.39 -3.96 0.83
CA ALA A 339 17.85 -5.33 0.95
C ALA A 339 17.52 -5.92 2.33
N ASN A 340 17.73 -5.14 3.40
CA ASN A 340 17.41 -5.54 4.76
C ASN A 340 15.91 -5.80 4.95
N LEU A 341 15.01 -4.99 4.37
CA LEU A 341 13.55 -5.21 4.42
C LEU A 341 13.13 -6.56 3.80
N LEU A 342 13.90 -7.02 2.83
CA LEU A 342 13.75 -8.35 2.24
C LEU A 342 14.50 -9.42 3.02
N GLY A 343 15.23 -9.10 4.09
CA GLY A 343 16.07 -10.05 4.83
C GLY A 343 17.25 -10.56 4.01
N LEU A 344 17.74 -9.77 3.05
CA LEU A 344 18.98 -10.02 2.31
C LEU A 344 20.13 -9.31 3.02
N GLN A 345 21.25 -10.02 3.23
CA GLN A 345 22.45 -9.47 3.87
C GLN A 345 23.23 -8.56 2.92
N ASN A 346 23.22 -8.90 1.64
CA ASN A 346 23.90 -8.15 0.58
C ASN A 346 22.87 -7.49 -0.34
N ILE A 347 23.27 -6.38 -0.94
CA ILE A 347 22.47 -5.72 -1.98
C ILE A 347 22.41 -6.68 -3.17
N PRO A 348 21.21 -7.09 -3.63
CA PRO A 348 21.10 -7.98 -4.78
C PRO A 348 21.64 -7.29 -6.03
N THR A 349 22.38 -8.02 -6.86
CA THR A 349 22.75 -7.59 -8.21
C THR A 349 22.02 -8.44 -9.24
N ARG A 350 21.87 -7.94 -10.46
CA ARG A 350 21.29 -8.72 -11.56
C ARG A 350 22.03 -10.06 -11.74
N SER A 351 23.36 -10.02 -11.76
CA SER A 351 24.21 -11.22 -11.85
C SER A 351 24.00 -12.19 -10.69
N SER A 352 23.85 -11.71 -9.45
CA SER A 352 23.53 -12.56 -8.29
C SER A 352 22.17 -13.23 -8.47
N LEU A 353 21.15 -12.49 -8.88
CA LEU A 353 19.80 -13.02 -9.07
C LEU A 353 19.75 -14.06 -10.19
N VAL A 354 20.42 -13.81 -11.32
CA VAL A 354 20.53 -14.79 -12.41
C VAL A 354 21.21 -16.07 -11.91
N ASN A 355 22.31 -15.96 -11.15
CA ASN A 355 23.00 -17.12 -10.58
C ASN A 355 22.13 -17.88 -9.57
N ASP A 356 21.36 -17.18 -8.75
CA ASP A 356 20.47 -17.82 -7.77
C ASP A 356 19.27 -18.51 -8.45
N MET A 357 18.75 -17.95 -9.54
CA MET A 357 17.74 -18.61 -10.38
C MET A 357 18.26 -19.94 -10.94
N LEU A 358 19.51 -19.99 -11.40
CA LEU A 358 20.13 -21.22 -11.89
C LEU A 358 20.33 -22.24 -10.77
N LYS A 359 20.80 -21.82 -9.59
CA LYS A 359 20.97 -22.71 -8.44
C LYS A 359 19.65 -23.35 -7.99
N MET A 360 18.55 -22.61 -8.08
CA MET A 360 17.21 -23.07 -7.70
C MET A 360 16.55 -23.97 -8.76
N ASN A 361 17.20 -24.25 -9.89
CA ASN A 361 16.65 -25.06 -11.00
C ASN A 361 15.26 -24.61 -11.45
N VAL A 362 15.03 -23.30 -11.44
CA VAL A 362 13.74 -22.69 -11.81
C VAL A 362 13.32 -23.12 -13.22
N GLN A 363 14.28 -23.37 -14.11
CA GLN A 363 14.08 -23.75 -15.51
C GLN A 363 13.18 -24.99 -15.71
N GLN A 364 13.15 -25.92 -14.75
CA GLN A 364 12.28 -27.11 -14.81
C GLN A 364 10.79 -26.80 -14.57
N HIS A 365 10.49 -25.67 -13.94
CA HIS A 365 9.14 -25.27 -13.52
C HIS A 365 8.58 -24.13 -14.39
N ILE A 366 9.30 -23.74 -15.44
CA ILE A 366 8.91 -22.69 -16.38
C ILE A 366 8.15 -23.31 -17.54
N MET A 367 7.15 -22.57 -18.05
CA MET A 367 6.42 -22.93 -19.26
C MET A 367 7.42 -23.24 -20.40
N PRO A 368 7.24 -24.33 -21.16
CA PRO A 368 8.20 -24.73 -22.19
C PRO A 368 8.43 -23.62 -23.23
N GLN A 369 7.42 -22.79 -23.49
CA GLN A 369 7.51 -21.64 -24.40
C GLN A 369 8.41 -20.51 -23.89
N LEU A 370 8.85 -20.49 -22.62
CA LEU A 370 9.69 -19.43 -22.05
C LEU A 370 11.08 -19.93 -21.64
N GLN A 371 11.35 -21.23 -21.72
CA GLN A 371 12.62 -21.82 -21.28
C GLN A 371 13.82 -21.34 -22.10
N ASP A 372 13.62 -21.12 -23.40
CA ASP A 372 14.68 -20.69 -24.32
C ASP A 372 15.04 -19.20 -24.20
N LEU A 373 14.17 -18.39 -23.58
CA LEU A 373 14.37 -16.95 -23.46
C LEU A 373 15.66 -16.61 -22.68
N TYR A 374 15.94 -17.37 -21.62
CA TYR A 374 17.18 -17.23 -20.85
C TYR A 374 18.42 -17.50 -21.72
N HIS A 375 18.38 -18.57 -22.53
CA HIS A 375 19.48 -18.91 -23.42
C HIS A 375 19.72 -17.80 -24.46
N PHE A 376 18.66 -17.26 -25.06
CA PHE A 376 18.79 -16.20 -26.06
C PHE A 376 19.33 -14.89 -25.50
N LEU A 377 18.93 -14.47 -24.30
CA LEU A 377 19.36 -13.18 -23.73
C LEU A 377 20.72 -13.23 -23.03
N GLU A 378 21.08 -14.35 -22.40
CA GLU A 378 22.27 -14.42 -21.52
C GLU A 378 23.40 -15.33 -22.04
N ARG A 379 23.11 -16.31 -22.92
CA ARG A 379 24.10 -17.32 -23.35
C ARG A 379 24.46 -17.23 -24.83
N ASP A 380 23.47 -17.05 -25.69
CA ASP A 380 23.66 -17.08 -27.14
C ASP A 380 24.20 -15.75 -27.66
N PHE A 381 25.30 -15.83 -28.41
CA PHE A 381 25.82 -14.70 -29.17
C PHE A 381 25.28 -14.76 -30.60
N SER A 382 24.18 -14.04 -30.88
CA SER A 382 23.56 -14.03 -32.21
C SER A 382 22.87 -12.70 -32.56
N PRO A 383 23.63 -11.61 -32.73
CA PRO A 383 23.09 -10.24 -32.81
C PRO A 383 22.04 -10.07 -33.92
N LEU A 384 22.21 -10.71 -35.07
CA LEU A 384 21.27 -10.57 -36.20
C LEU A 384 19.93 -11.28 -36.00
N LYS A 385 19.87 -12.31 -35.15
CA LYS A 385 18.68 -13.15 -34.96
C LYS A 385 18.01 -12.94 -33.60
N LEU A 386 18.71 -12.30 -32.65
CA LEU A 386 18.26 -12.09 -31.27
C LEU A 386 16.86 -11.45 -31.21
N CYS A 387 16.69 -10.25 -31.77
CA CYS A 387 15.43 -9.51 -31.67
C CYS A 387 14.27 -10.21 -32.38
N ALA A 388 14.52 -10.88 -33.50
CA ALA A 388 13.49 -11.68 -34.18
C ALA A 388 13.04 -12.88 -33.33
N ARG A 389 13.99 -13.57 -32.69
CA ARG A 389 13.69 -14.69 -31.77
C ARG A 389 12.90 -14.20 -30.56
N VAL A 390 13.35 -13.12 -29.93
CA VAL A 390 12.71 -12.58 -28.72
C VAL A 390 11.30 -12.04 -29.02
N ASN A 391 11.06 -11.48 -30.22
CA ASN A 391 9.75 -10.94 -30.61
C ASN A 391 8.63 -11.99 -30.57
N VAL A 392 8.93 -13.25 -30.91
CA VAL A 392 7.94 -14.36 -30.82
C VAL A 392 7.44 -14.54 -29.38
N PHE A 393 8.32 -14.35 -28.39
CA PHE A 393 7.93 -14.43 -26.99
C PHE A 393 7.11 -13.22 -26.55
N PHE A 394 7.38 -12.02 -27.10
CA PHE A 394 6.58 -10.83 -26.81
C PHE A 394 5.16 -10.98 -27.35
N GLU A 395 4.99 -11.46 -28.58
CA GLU A 395 3.68 -11.75 -29.16
C GLU A 395 2.94 -12.81 -28.32
N PHE A 396 3.64 -13.87 -27.87
CA PHE A 396 3.08 -14.86 -26.97
C PHE A 396 2.63 -14.25 -25.63
N LEU A 397 3.42 -13.37 -25.01
CA LEU A 397 3.07 -12.73 -23.74
C LEU A 397 1.89 -11.76 -23.88
N VAL A 398 1.78 -11.05 -25.00
CA VAL A 398 0.65 -10.15 -25.28
C VAL A 398 -0.64 -10.93 -25.51
N ASN A 399 -0.57 -12.06 -26.23
CA ASN A 399 -1.75 -12.87 -26.54
C ASN A 399 -2.30 -13.65 -25.33
N ASN A 400 -1.47 -13.89 -24.30
CA ASN A 400 -1.89 -14.57 -23.08
C ASN A 400 -2.18 -13.57 -21.96
N GLU A 401 -3.33 -12.88 -22.05
CA GLU A 401 -3.77 -11.88 -21.06
C GLU A 401 -4.00 -12.48 -19.65
N GLU A 402 -4.26 -13.78 -19.53
CA GLU A 402 -4.61 -14.45 -18.26
C GLU A 402 -3.50 -14.44 -17.19
N LEU A 403 -2.24 -14.18 -17.55
CA LEU A 403 -1.10 -14.34 -16.62
C LEU A 403 -0.65 -13.05 -15.91
N GLU A 404 -1.24 -11.88 -16.23
CA GLU A 404 -0.75 -10.54 -15.80
C GLU A 404 0.75 -10.34 -16.13
N LEU A 405 1.26 -11.00 -17.18
CA LEU A 405 2.69 -10.95 -17.57
C LEU A 405 2.97 -9.91 -18.68
N SER A 406 1.93 -9.31 -19.23
CA SER A 406 2.03 -8.27 -20.26
C SER A 406 2.82 -7.05 -19.78
N ASP A 407 2.78 -6.77 -18.48
CA ASP A 407 3.51 -5.68 -17.84
C ASP A 407 5.04 -5.80 -18.03
N TYR A 408 5.59 -7.02 -18.15
CA TYR A 408 7.03 -7.24 -18.35
C TYR A 408 7.51 -7.01 -19.79
N VAL A 409 6.61 -6.85 -20.76
CA VAL A 409 6.98 -6.75 -22.18
C VAL A 409 7.83 -5.51 -22.43
N LYS A 410 7.45 -4.34 -21.89
CA LYS A 410 8.20 -3.09 -22.12
C LYS A 410 9.62 -3.15 -21.55
N PRO A 411 9.85 -3.51 -20.26
CA PRO A 411 11.22 -3.63 -19.75
C PRO A 411 12.05 -4.69 -20.48
N LEU A 412 11.44 -5.80 -20.91
CA LEU A 412 12.16 -6.83 -21.67
C LEU A 412 12.56 -6.35 -23.08
N GLN A 413 11.74 -5.51 -23.73
CA GLN A 413 12.10 -4.89 -25.01
C GLN A 413 13.33 -4.00 -24.86
N GLU A 414 13.38 -3.16 -23.82
CA GLU A 414 14.52 -2.30 -23.50
C GLU A 414 15.79 -3.12 -23.23
N VAL A 415 15.70 -4.17 -22.40
CA VAL A 415 16.82 -5.09 -22.14
C VAL A 415 17.29 -5.78 -23.42
N SER A 416 16.36 -6.18 -24.30
CA SER A 416 16.70 -6.84 -25.56
C SER A 416 17.43 -5.90 -26.51
N ILE A 417 17.05 -4.61 -26.56
CA ILE A 417 17.76 -3.58 -27.32
C ILE A 417 19.16 -3.35 -26.74
N ALA A 418 19.28 -3.22 -25.42
CA ALA A 418 20.58 -3.05 -24.76
C ALA A 418 21.51 -4.23 -25.03
N ARG A 419 20.99 -5.47 -24.95
CA ARG A 419 21.74 -6.70 -25.28
C ARG A 419 22.16 -6.73 -26.75
N LEU A 420 21.26 -6.39 -27.68
CA LEU A 420 21.59 -6.29 -29.09
C LEU A 420 22.74 -5.29 -29.32
N LEU A 421 22.64 -4.09 -28.75
CA LEU A 421 23.63 -3.02 -28.91
C LEU A 421 25.00 -3.45 -28.39
N LYS A 422 25.07 -4.10 -27.21
CA LYS A 422 26.31 -4.66 -26.66
C LYS A 422 26.90 -5.79 -27.52
N GLN A 423 26.08 -6.63 -28.16
CA GLN A 423 26.57 -7.67 -29.07
C GLN A 423 27.04 -7.07 -30.41
N VAL A 424 26.33 -6.07 -30.93
CA VAL A 424 26.67 -5.41 -32.20
C VAL A 424 27.97 -4.61 -32.04
N SER A 425 28.17 -3.91 -30.92
CA SER A 425 29.39 -3.13 -30.68
C SER A 425 30.66 -3.98 -30.60
N GLN A 426 30.56 -5.26 -30.24
CA GLN A 426 31.69 -6.19 -30.23
C GLN A 426 32.12 -6.62 -31.64
N VAL A 427 31.23 -6.56 -32.63
CA VAL A 427 31.47 -7.12 -33.98
C VAL A 427 31.59 -6.03 -35.04
N TYR A 428 30.83 -4.94 -34.90
CA TYR A 428 30.72 -3.89 -35.91
C TYR A 428 31.36 -2.60 -35.41
N GLN A 429 32.25 -2.03 -36.23
CA GLN A 429 32.80 -0.71 -35.98
C GLN A 429 31.88 0.41 -36.51
N THR A 430 31.23 0.21 -37.65
CA THR A 430 30.27 1.15 -38.24
C THR A 430 29.07 0.41 -38.82
N MET A 431 27.88 0.99 -38.66
CA MET A 431 26.62 0.38 -39.11
C MET A 431 25.63 1.46 -39.54
N GLN A 432 24.87 1.21 -40.61
CA GLN A 432 23.78 2.12 -41.01
C GLN A 432 22.62 2.04 -40.02
N PHE A 433 22.04 3.19 -39.66
CA PHE A 433 20.91 3.28 -38.72
C PHE A 433 19.68 2.52 -39.24
N SER A 434 19.39 2.63 -40.54
CA SER A 434 18.30 1.88 -41.20
C SER A 434 18.46 0.37 -41.08
N ARG A 435 19.70 -0.14 -41.10
CA ARG A 435 19.99 -1.56 -40.91
C ARG A 435 19.77 -1.99 -39.48
N LEU A 436 20.12 -1.15 -38.51
CA LEU A 436 19.86 -1.41 -37.09
C LEU A 436 18.36 -1.41 -36.80
N GLN A 437 17.61 -0.46 -37.36
CA GLN A 437 16.14 -0.43 -37.26
C GLN A 437 15.49 -1.69 -37.82
N ALA A 438 15.98 -2.20 -38.97
CA ALA A 438 15.49 -3.45 -39.54
C ALA A 438 15.75 -4.69 -38.66
N LEU A 439 16.69 -4.63 -37.71
CA LEU A 439 16.95 -5.70 -36.77
C LEU A 439 15.99 -5.68 -35.57
N VAL A 440 15.39 -4.53 -35.24
CA VAL A 440 14.54 -4.36 -34.06
C VAL A 440 13.09 -4.12 -34.51
N PRO A 441 12.29 -5.17 -34.73
CA PRO A 441 10.95 -5.04 -35.32
C PRO A 441 9.94 -4.36 -34.39
N PHE A 442 10.20 -4.33 -33.08
CA PHE A 442 9.27 -3.84 -32.06
C PHE A 442 9.57 -2.42 -31.56
N ALA A 443 10.62 -1.76 -32.06
CA ALA A 443 10.99 -0.41 -31.65
C ALA A 443 10.88 0.60 -32.80
N THR A 444 10.43 1.82 -32.49
CA THR A 444 10.45 2.94 -33.43
C THR A 444 11.85 3.54 -33.55
N GLU A 445 12.11 4.30 -34.63
CA GLU A 445 13.39 5.01 -34.85
C GLU A 445 13.77 5.88 -33.64
N PHE A 446 12.83 6.67 -33.12
CA PHE A 446 13.06 7.53 -31.95
C PHE A 446 13.29 6.76 -30.65
N GLN A 447 12.59 5.65 -30.42
CA GLN A 447 12.81 4.82 -29.23
C GLN A 447 14.18 4.13 -29.26
N LEU A 448 14.59 3.65 -30.43
CA LEU A 448 15.89 3.03 -30.63
C LEU A 448 17.01 4.05 -30.42
N GLU A 449 16.87 5.25 -30.99
CA GLU A 449 17.84 6.34 -30.80
C GLU A 449 17.94 6.74 -29.32
N ARG A 450 16.81 6.94 -28.64
CA ARG A 450 16.77 7.24 -27.20
C ARG A 450 17.48 6.16 -26.38
N ALA A 451 17.20 4.89 -26.65
CA ALA A 451 17.85 3.77 -25.95
C ALA A 451 19.37 3.77 -26.16
N ILE A 452 19.85 4.09 -27.37
CA ILE A 452 21.30 4.21 -27.65
C ILE A 452 21.91 5.33 -26.81
N VAL A 453 21.26 6.50 -26.74
CA VAL A 453 21.73 7.65 -25.97
C VAL A 453 21.76 7.33 -24.47
N ASP A 454 20.71 6.70 -23.94
CA ASP A 454 20.61 6.35 -22.52
C ASP A 454 21.72 5.37 -22.11
N ILE A 455 22.05 4.38 -22.96
CA ILE A 455 23.14 3.43 -22.70
C ILE A 455 24.52 4.11 -22.82
N ALA A 456 24.68 5.03 -23.79
CA ALA A 456 25.92 5.77 -23.97
C ALA A 456 26.20 6.72 -22.79
N LEU A 457 25.17 7.37 -22.25
CA LEU A 457 25.28 8.28 -21.11
C LEU A 457 25.82 7.58 -19.84
N GLU A 458 25.45 6.32 -19.64
CA GLU A 458 25.87 5.50 -18.49
C GLU A 458 27.30 4.95 -18.64
N ASN A 459 28.01 5.32 -19.71
CA ASN A 459 29.38 4.90 -20.05
C ASN A 459 29.54 3.37 -20.24
N GLU A 460 28.45 2.65 -20.55
CA GLU A 460 28.53 1.22 -20.87
C GLU A 460 28.85 0.95 -22.35
N LEU A 461 28.69 1.95 -23.21
CA LEU A 461 28.85 1.79 -24.66
C LEU A 461 29.40 3.07 -25.29
N GLN A 462 30.50 2.94 -26.04
CA GLN A 462 31.03 4.02 -26.84
C GLN A 462 30.33 4.07 -28.21
N VAL A 463 29.45 5.05 -28.40
CA VAL A 463 28.71 5.22 -29.65
C VAL A 463 28.79 6.66 -30.14
N ARG A 464 28.95 6.84 -31.45
CA ARG A 464 28.76 8.11 -32.14
C ARG A 464 27.67 7.97 -33.19
N ILE A 465 26.69 8.86 -33.14
CA ILE A 465 25.57 8.91 -34.10
C ILE A 465 25.84 10.06 -35.08
N ASP A 466 25.89 9.76 -36.37
CA ASP A 466 25.96 10.77 -37.43
C ASP A 466 24.65 10.79 -38.23
N HIS A 467 23.84 11.83 -37.98
CA HIS A 467 22.57 12.03 -38.67
C HIS A 467 22.72 12.40 -40.15
N LYS A 468 23.86 12.98 -40.56
CA LYS A 468 24.09 13.36 -41.96
C LYS A 468 24.26 12.14 -42.84
N THR A 469 25.02 11.15 -42.36
CA THR A 469 25.27 9.89 -43.07
C THR A 469 24.31 8.78 -42.68
N LYS A 470 23.46 9.00 -41.66
CA LYS A 470 22.58 8.01 -41.04
C LYS A 470 23.34 6.76 -40.60
N ALA A 471 24.50 6.96 -39.98
CA ALA A 471 25.39 5.89 -39.54
C ALA A 471 25.67 5.99 -38.03
N ILE A 472 25.87 4.82 -37.44
CA ILE A 472 26.28 4.62 -36.05
C ILE A 472 27.68 4.05 -36.06
N SER A 473 28.58 4.63 -35.28
CA SER A 473 29.96 4.16 -35.14
C SER A 473 30.24 3.77 -33.69
N PHE A 474 30.84 2.61 -33.48
CA PHE A 474 31.18 2.04 -32.18
C PHE A 474 32.69 2.12 -31.91
N GLY A 475 33.09 2.45 -30.68
CA GLY A 475 34.49 2.27 -30.20
C GLY A 475 35.57 3.14 -30.87
N LEU A 476 35.22 4.33 -31.37
CA LEU A 476 36.19 5.20 -32.07
C LEU A 476 37.12 6.00 -31.15
N ASP A 477 36.80 6.14 -29.86
CA ASP A 477 37.55 7.01 -28.95
C ASP A 477 38.51 6.24 -28.04
N LEU A 478 39.80 6.29 -28.41
CA LEU A 478 40.91 5.70 -27.66
C LEU A 478 41.17 6.35 -26.28
N HIS A 479 40.48 7.46 -25.96
CA HIS A 479 40.73 8.28 -24.77
C HIS A 479 39.64 8.24 -23.71
N VAL A 480 38.57 7.46 -23.92
CA VAL A 480 37.49 7.33 -22.93
C VAL A 480 37.86 6.25 -21.93
N ALA A 481 37.99 6.64 -20.66
CA ALA A 481 38.13 5.69 -19.57
C ALA A 481 36.81 4.94 -19.38
N HIS A 482 36.81 3.63 -19.60
CA HIS A 482 35.67 2.79 -19.26
C HIS A 482 35.50 2.78 -17.73
N LYS A 483 34.27 2.97 -17.26
CA LYS A 483 33.89 2.57 -15.89
C LYS A 483 34.14 1.06 -15.81
N GLU A 484 34.78 0.55 -14.75
CA GLU A 484 35.21 -0.86 -14.61
C GLU A 484 34.28 -1.83 -15.36
N GLU A 485 34.71 -2.32 -16.53
CA GLU A 485 33.89 -3.22 -17.34
C GLU A 485 33.76 -4.54 -16.58
N VAL A 486 32.66 -4.71 -15.86
CA VAL A 486 32.22 -6.04 -15.46
C VAL A 486 31.53 -6.63 -16.69
N PRO A 487 32.12 -7.62 -17.38
CA PRO A 487 31.52 -8.19 -18.57
C PRO A 487 30.19 -8.87 -18.18
N GLU A 488 29.07 -8.22 -18.49
CA GLU A 488 27.73 -8.78 -18.30
C GLU A 488 27.16 -9.27 -19.64
N GLY A 489 26.94 -10.58 -19.76
CA GLY A 489 26.31 -11.22 -20.93
C GLY A 489 27.29 -12.05 -21.79
N PRO A 490 26.85 -12.50 -22.98
CA PRO A 490 27.71 -13.28 -23.87
C PRO A 490 28.83 -12.39 -24.42
N TYR A 491 30.07 -12.76 -24.11
CA TYR A 491 31.28 -12.06 -24.51
C TYR A 491 32.00 -12.86 -25.59
N LEU A 492 32.30 -12.24 -26.73
CA LEU A 492 33.27 -12.80 -27.65
C LEU A 492 34.65 -12.61 -27.03
N GLN A 493 35.32 -13.70 -26.63
CA GLN A 493 36.76 -13.64 -26.44
C GLN A 493 37.36 -13.25 -27.78
N VAL A 494 37.85 -12.01 -27.87
CA VAL A 494 38.65 -11.53 -29.00
C VAL A 494 40.09 -11.98 -28.79
#